data_AF-A0A367HZD6-F1
#
_entry.id   AF-A0A367HZD6-F1
#
_cell.length_a   1.000
_cell.length_b   1.000
_cell.length_c   1.000
_cell.angle_alpha   90.00
_cell.angle_beta   90.00
_cell.angle_gamma   90.00
#
_symmetry.space_group_name_H-M   'P 1'
#
loop_
_entity.id
_entity.type
_entity.pdbx_description
1 polymer ?
#
loop_
_entity_poly.entity_id
_entity_poly.type
_entity_poly.pdbx_seq_one_letter_code
_entity_poly.pdbx_strand_id
1 'polypeptide(L)'
;MARREGSSLVWQMADERLKLAVSEAFLLAPLPNPPLELPDFPAIPPSDAESLVRQAVGIFTIDRQGFNLRLTEVCDEHLPDYVKRSIDIEEAESLWLESNAAEVAERVLVLLARDWLAMALDEMSPDTDRWYLAASLIQGLALGGSEVARDGCYYLIEAIAYAVTPGNLPYSNVSGRHQLEWSQNRGTVDPFPPHPAGAMAATNILDTLSMRAESASEILPLWLENLSTSLQLCPALDVPTRVFHGLGQAEGDSCAPFVRAGLQMLSHSPDETRDILVASADHRSLSARRTVAEALPRIHSQERELALILADRLLLNDDLSVVILTSSFVGGLARLSEEEFVPRANTVLASGVERAVQRLVESGLRDHLSANPNDPHSMLVTAWLASSSVGRSRVGNLIAEQAGVAPDAFVETCSTISAEDVIAYQELLRWLEMRNPDSLELL
;
A
#
# COMPACT_ATOMS: atom_id res chain seq x y z
N MET A 1 29.96 34.39 11.22
CA MET A 1 30.81 33.18 11.30
C MET A 1 30.00 31.87 11.27
N ALA A 2 28.65 31.90 11.31
CA ALA A 2 27.78 30.72 11.23
C ALA A 2 27.75 29.99 9.86
N ARG A 3 28.29 30.61 8.80
CA ARG A 3 28.25 30.19 7.38
C ARG A 3 28.68 28.74 7.04
N ARG A 4 29.20 27.97 7.99
CA ARG A 4 29.82 26.66 7.73
C ARG A 4 29.43 25.57 8.72
N GLU A 5 28.72 25.87 9.79
CA GLU A 5 28.47 24.88 10.86
C GLU A 5 27.47 23.81 10.38
N GLY A 6 26.29 24.18 9.89
CA GLY A 6 25.31 23.21 9.35
C GLY A 6 25.80 22.35 8.20
N SER A 7 26.37 22.95 7.14
CA SER A 7 26.92 22.18 6.01
C SER A 7 28.09 21.28 6.42
N SER A 8 28.92 21.71 7.38
CA SER A 8 30.00 20.86 7.91
C SER A 8 29.46 19.69 8.73
N LEU A 9 28.39 19.91 9.50
CA LEU A 9 27.73 18.87 10.28
C LEU A 9 27.09 17.82 9.36
N VAL A 10 26.35 18.26 8.32
CA VAL A 10 25.79 17.36 7.30
C VAL A 10 26.88 16.53 6.63
N TRP A 11 28.01 17.13 6.27
CA TRP A 11 29.14 16.40 5.70
C TRP A 11 29.69 15.34 6.66
N GLN A 12 29.88 15.69 7.93
CA GLN A 12 30.35 14.73 8.93
C GLN A 12 29.37 13.56 9.11
N MET A 13 28.07 13.86 9.22
CA MET A 13 27.04 12.82 9.36
C MET A 13 26.94 11.94 8.10
N ALA A 14 27.10 12.52 6.91
CA ALA A 14 27.15 11.78 5.65
C ALA A 14 28.37 10.85 5.60
N ASP A 15 29.55 11.31 6.00
CA ASP A 15 30.76 10.48 6.07
C ASP A 15 30.61 9.31 7.05
N GLU A 16 30.08 9.56 8.25
CA GLU A 16 29.82 8.52 9.26
C GLU A 16 28.77 7.51 8.77
N ARG A 17 27.66 7.99 8.21
CA ARG A 17 26.58 7.14 7.70
C ARG A 17 27.00 6.33 6.47
N LEU A 18 27.81 6.91 5.57
CA LEU A 18 28.40 6.21 4.41
C LEU A 18 29.21 5.00 4.85
N LYS A 19 30.11 5.17 5.84
CA LYS A 19 30.94 4.09 6.39
C LYS A 19 30.08 2.96 6.95
N LEU A 20 29.07 3.32 7.75
CA LEU A 20 28.17 2.35 8.37
C LEU A 20 27.36 1.59 7.32
N ALA A 21 26.72 2.31 6.39
CA ALA A 21 25.88 1.70 5.35
C ALA A 21 26.66 0.70 4.48
N VAL A 22 27.82 1.11 3.94
CA VAL A 22 28.65 0.26 3.10
C VAL A 22 29.15 -0.97 3.85
N SER A 23 29.57 -0.78 5.11
CA SER A 23 30.05 -1.89 5.95
C SER A 23 28.92 -2.88 6.29
N GLU A 24 27.75 -2.39 6.70
CA GLU A 24 26.61 -3.23 7.07
C GLU A 24 26.11 -4.06 5.88
N ALA A 25 26.00 -3.44 4.71
CA ALA A 25 25.57 -4.14 3.50
C ALA A 25 26.48 -5.33 3.17
N PHE A 26 27.80 -5.12 3.20
CA PHE A 26 28.78 -6.17 2.90
C PHE A 26 28.80 -7.29 3.94
N LEU A 27 28.64 -6.94 5.22
CA LEU A 27 28.69 -7.93 6.32
C LEU A 27 27.44 -8.81 6.39
N LEU A 28 26.29 -8.31 5.92
CA LEU A 28 25.03 -9.03 6.00
C LEU A 28 24.89 -10.10 4.91
N ALA A 29 25.22 -9.75 3.67
CA ALA A 29 25.14 -10.66 2.53
C ALA A 29 26.16 -10.30 1.44
N PRO A 30 26.53 -11.25 0.55
CA PRO A 30 27.35 -10.95 -0.62
C PRO A 30 26.70 -9.88 -1.50
N LEU A 31 27.48 -8.90 -1.93
CA LEU A 31 27.00 -7.88 -2.86
C LEU A 31 26.67 -8.51 -4.23
N PRO A 32 25.63 -8.03 -4.92
CA PRO A 32 25.27 -8.53 -6.24
C PRO A 32 26.37 -8.25 -7.27
N ASN A 33 26.47 -9.11 -8.28
CA ASN A 33 27.33 -8.86 -9.44
C ASN A 33 26.75 -7.74 -10.31
N PRO A 34 27.61 -6.95 -10.98
CA PRO A 34 27.14 -5.90 -11.88
C PRO A 34 26.38 -6.50 -13.06
N PRO A 35 25.28 -5.86 -13.50
CA PRO A 35 24.53 -6.34 -14.64
C PRO A 35 25.23 -6.05 -15.97
N LEU A 36 26.09 -5.03 -16.02
CA LEU A 36 26.88 -4.66 -17.18
C LEU A 36 28.37 -4.80 -16.84
N GLU A 37 29.12 -5.47 -17.71
CA GLU A 37 30.57 -5.63 -17.59
C GLU A 37 31.22 -5.62 -18.98
N LEU A 38 32.48 -5.20 -19.03
CA LEU A 38 33.28 -5.31 -20.24
C LEU A 38 33.98 -6.68 -20.28
N PRO A 39 33.89 -7.44 -21.38
CA PRO A 39 34.51 -8.77 -21.46
C PRO A 39 36.01 -8.81 -21.15
N ASP A 40 36.72 -7.73 -21.48
CA ASP A 40 38.17 -7.59 -21.26
C ASP A 40 38.52 -7.12 -19.84
N PHE A 41 37.55 -6.62 -19.08
CA PHE A 41 37.70 -6.11 -17.71
C PHE A 41 36.58 -6.67 -16.83
N PRO A 42 36.66 -7.95 -16.43
CA PRO A 42 35.63 -8.58 -15.62
C PRO A 42 35.53 -7.91 -14.23
N ALA A 43 34.33 -7.91 -13.67
CA ALA A 43 34.11 -7.36 -12.34
C ALA A 43 34.92 -8.12 -11.28
N ILE A 44 35.64 -7.38 -10.45
CA ILE A 44 36.39 -7.93 -9.30
C ILE A 44 35.62 -7.61 -8.03
N PRO A 45 34.98 -8.60 -7.39
CA PRO A 45 34.23 -8.33 -6.17
C PRO A 45 35.15 -7.87 -5.04
N PRO A 46 34.70 -6.96 -4.17
CA PRO A 46 35.49 -6.49 -3.03
C PRO A 46 35.83 -7.65 -2.09
N SER A 47 37.08 -7.70 -1.63
CA SER A 47 37.60 -8.76 -0.76
C SER A 47 37.11 -8.69 0.67
N ASP A 48 36.88 -7.47 1.16
CA ASP A 48 36.54 -7.18 2.55
C ASP A 48 35.85 -5.81 2.68
N ALA A 49 35.06 -5.66 3.73
CA ALA A 49 34.30 -4.43 4.01
C ALA A 49 35.21 -3.21 4.22
N GLU A 50 36.38 -3.37 4.86
CA GLU A 50 37.26 -2.25 5.18
C GLU A 50 37.84 -1.62 3.91
N SER A 51 38.23 -2.45 2.94
CA SER A 51 38.68 -2.00 1.63
C SER A 51 37.59 -1.21 0.90
N LEU A 52 36.35 -1.73 0.87
CA LEU A 52 35.23 -1.07 0.20
C LEU A 52 34.86 0.26 0.88
N VAL A 53 34.83 0.30 2.21
CA VAL A 53 34.59 1.53 2.99
C VAL A 53 35.69 2.56 2.71
N ARG A 54 36.96 2.16 2.68
CA ARG A 54 38.07 3.06 2.38
C ARG A 54 37.99 3.63 0.97
N GLN A 55 37.56 2.84 -0.01
CA GLN A 55 37.31 3.33 -1.37
C GLN A 55 36.15 4.35 -1.38
N ALA A 56 35.01 4.00 -0.77
CA ALA A 56 33.84 4.88 -0.68
C ALA A 56 34.18 6.23 -0.05
N VAL A 57 34.84 6.20 1.12
CA VAL A 57 35.25 7.40 1.86
C VAL A 57 36.34 8.17 1.10
N GLY A 58 37.29 7.48 0.49
CA GLY A 58 38.35 8.13 -0.30
C GLY A 58 37.76 8.96 -1.43
N ILE A 59 36.79 8.41 -2.17
CA ILE A 59 36.11 9.13 -3.23
C ILE A 59 35.25 10.27 -2.68
N PHE A 60 34.44 9.98 -1.65
CA PHE A 60 33.56 10.98 -1.02
C PHE A 60 34.36 12.19 -0.51
N THR A 61 35.48 11.96 0.17
CA THR A 61 36.31 13.02 0.75
C THR A 61 37.02 13.87 -0.30
N ILE A 62 37.43 13.28 -1.42
CA ILE A 62 38.03 14.02 -2.55
C ILE A 62 36.96 14.84 -3.29
N ASP A 63 35.74 14.32 -3.42
CA ASP A 63 34.62 14.94 -4.14
C ASP A 63 33.86 15.99 -3.30
N ARG A 64 34.59 16.97 -2.74
CA ARG A 64 33.98 18.05 -1.95
C ARG A 64 33.02 18.91 -2.78
N GLN A 65 33.30 19.08 -4.07
CA GLN A 65 32.45 19.84 -4.98
C GLN A 65 31.14 19.09 -5.28
N GLY A 66 31.20 17.79 -5.59
CA GLY A 66 29.99 17.00 -5.84
C GLY A 66 29.09 16.92 -4.62
N PHE A 67 29.63 16.84 -3.40
CA PHE A 67 28.82 16.98 -2.20
C PHE A 67 28.08 18.31 -2.12
N ASN A 68 28.76 19.43 -2.37
CA ASN A 68 28.09 20.73 -2.31
C ASN A 68 26.96 20.82 -3.35
N LEU A 69 27.17 20.23 -4.53
CA LEU A 69 26.17 20.18 -5.60
C LEU A 69 24.93 19.37 -5.18
N ARG A 70 25.14 18.19 -4.59
CA ARG A 70 24.06 17.34 -4.04
C ARG A 70 23.36 18.02 -2.86
N LEU A 71 24.10 18.71 -1.99
CA LEU A 71 23.53 19.46 -0.87
C LEU A 71 22.62 20.59 -1.38
N THR A 72 23.05 21.31 -2.42
CA THR A 72 22.22 22.32 -3.07
C THR A 72 20.97 21.71 -3.67
N GLU A 73 21.07 20.57 -4.36
CA GLU A 73 19.92 19.83 -4.91
C GLU A 73 18.90 19.48 -3.80
N VAL A 74 19.38 18.96 -2.67
CA VAL A 74 18.51 18.65 -1.51
C VAL A 74 17.87 19.92 -0.91
N CYS A 75 18.62 21.01 -0.78
CA CYS A 75 18.09 22.28 -0.28
C CYS A 75 17.02 22.85 -1.24
N ASP A 76 17.24 22.80 -2.55
CA ASP A 76 16.29 23.33 -3.52
C ASP A 76 14.92 22.65 -3.40
N GLU A 77 14.92 21.32 -3.25
CA GLU A 77 13.72 20.48 -3.15
C GLU A 77 13.04 20.55 -1.77
N HIS A 78 13.81 20.45 -0.68
CA HIS A 78 13.24 20.19 0.66
C HIS A 78 13.23 21.38 1.61
N LEU A 79 13.91 22.48 1.28
CA LEU A 79 14.00 23.62 2.18
C LEU A 79 12.62 24.29 2.33
N PRO A 80 12.10 24.46 3.56
CA PRO A 80 10.77 24.99 3.77
C PRO A 80 10.61 26.44 3.33
N ASP A 81 9.39 26.80 2.92
CA ASP A 81 9.03 28.15 2.46
C ASP A 81 9.37 29.25 3.48
N TYR A 82 9.25 28.97 4.78
CA TYR A 82 9.56 29.97 5.82
C TYR A 82 11.07 30.27 5.89
N VAL A 83 11.93 29.31 5.52
CA VAL A 83 13.38 29.49 5.43
C VAL A 83 13.70 30.26 4.13
N LYS A 84 13.09 29.88 2.99
CA LYS A 84 13.29 30.58 1.70
C LYS A 84 12.92 32.06 1.76
N ARG A 85 11.97 32.43 2.62
CA ARG A 85 11.43 33.80 2.77
C ARG A 85 12.03 34.57 3.96
N SER A 86 13.04 34.02 4.64
CA SER A 86 13.67 34.73 5.75
C SER A 86 14.42 35.97 5.26
N ILE A 87 14.64 36.92 6.17
CA ILE A 87 15.40 38.15 5.87
C ILE A 87 16.89 37.82 5.65
N ASP A 88 17.43 36.90 6.46
CA ASP A 88 18.74 36.30 6.27
C ASP A 88 18.56 34.82 5.90
N ILE A 89 18.58 34.55 4.59
CA ILE A 89 18.38 33.20 4.03
C ILE A 89 19.56 32.31 4.41
N GLU A 90 20.78 32.85 4.39
CA GLU A 90 22.00 32.08 4.66
C GLU A 90 22.04 31.58 6.11
N GLU A 91 21.69 32.44 7.08
CA GLU A 91 21.64 32.04 8.50
C GLU A 91 20.49 31.06 8.78
N ALA A 92 19.31 31.32 8.22
CA ALA A 92 18.15 30.45 8.41
C ALA A 92 18.36 29.06 7.79
N GLU A 93 19.00 28.99 6.61
CA GLU A 93 19.38 27.72 5.98
C GLU A 93 20.39 26.96 6.84
N SER A 94 21.43 27.62 7.36
CA SER A 94 22.42 26.96 8.22
C SER A 94 21.77 26.34 9.46
N LEU A 95 20.88 27.09 10.14
CA LEU A 95 20.16 26.60 11.33
C LEU A 95 19.21 25.44 10.99
N TRP A 96 18.56 25.48 9.83
CA TRP A 96 17.72 24.39 9.36
C TRP A 96 18.55 23.14 9.06
N LEU A 97 19.69 23.29 8.39
CA LEU A 97 20.63 22.20 8.12
C LEU A 97 21.15 21.57 9.40
N GLU A 98 21.46 22.36 10.43
CA GLU A 98 21.89 21.85 11.74
C GLU A 98 20.81 21.00 12.41
N SER A 99 19.55 21.44 12.32
CA SER A 99 18.41 20.76 12.93
C SER A 99 18.01 19.47 12.20
N ASN A 100 18.28 19.38 10.89
CA ASN A 100 17.88 18.27 10.02
C ASN A 100 19.08 17.50 9.47
N ALA A 101 20.25 17.63 10.10
CA ALA A 101 21.53 17.20 9.52
C ALA A 101 21.56 15.70 9.15
N ALA A 102 20.98 14.83 9.99
CA ALA A 102 20.92 13.39 9.74
C ALA A 102 20.11 13.05 8.48
N GLU A 103 18.92 13.63 8.38
CA GLU A 103 17.97 13.38 7.29
C GLU A 103 18.48 13.96 5.96
N VAL A 104 19.11 15.14 6.01
CA VAL A 104 19.75 15.77 4.85
C VAL A 104 20.99 14.98 4.42
N ALA A 105 21.80 14.50 5.37
CA ALA A 105 22.96 13.68 5.07
C ALA A 105 22.57 12.39 4.34
N GLU A 106 21.50 11.73 4.78
CA GLU A 106 20.99 10.53 4.11
C GLU A 106 20.50 10.82 2.69
N ARG A 107 19.78 11.94 2.46
CA ARG A 107 19.39 12.36 1.11
C ARG A 107 20.59 12.60 0.20
N VAL A 108 21.63 13.26 0.71
CA VAL A 108 22.88 13.47 -0.04
C VAL A 108 23.52 12.12 -0.41
N LEU A 109 23.47 11.12 0.48
CA LEU A 109 23.99 9.78 0.18
C LEU A 109 23.13 9.03 -0.84
N VAL A 110 21.81 9.23 -0.86
CA VAL A 110 20.95 8.72 -1.95
C VAL A 110 21.36 9.30 -3.30
N LEU A 111 21.60 10.61 -3.39
CA LEU A 111 22.09 11.24 -4.61
C LEU A 111 23.50 10.77 -5.00
N LEU A 112 24.37 10.52 -4.02
CA LEU A 112 25.69 9.93 -4.27
C LEU A 112 25.56 8.51 -4.86
N ALA A 113 24.66 7.69 -4.30
CA ALA A 113 24.37 6.35 -4.81
C ALA A 113 23.82 6.40 -6.24
N ARG A 114 22.90 7.33 -6.52
CA ARG A 114 22.38 7.59 -7.88
C ARG A 114 23.52 7.87 -8.86
N ASP A 115 24.43 8.77 -8.51
CA ASP A 115 25.52 9.18 -9.41
C ASP A 115 26.51 8.03 -9.66
N TRP A 116 26.86 7.27 -8.61
CA TRP A 116 27.68 6.06 -8.77
C TRP A 116 26.98 5.00 -9.63
N LEU A 117 25.68 4.81 -9.43
CA LEU A 117 24.90 3.87 -10.22
C LEU A 117 24.79 4.30 -11.69
N ALA A 118 24.69 5.60 -11.97
CA ALA A 118 24.68 6.13 -13.32
C ALA A 118 25.98 5.84 -14.08
N MET A 119 27.14 5.86 -13.40
CA MET A 119 28.42 5.45 -13.98
C MET A 119 28.52 3.93 -14.13
N ALA A 120 28.00 3.19 -13.15
CA ALA A 120 28.02 1.72 -13.17
C ALA A 120 27.15 1.12 -14.29
N LEU A 121 26.03 1.77 -14.60
CA LEU A 121 25.04 1.31 -15.59
C LEU A 121 25.15 2.06 -16.92
N ASP A 122 26.28 2.69 -17.22
CA ASP A 122 26.55 3.23 -18.55
C ASP A 122 26.82 2.08 -19.53
N GLU A 123 25.93 1.89 -20.51
CA GLU A 123 26.03 0.82 -21.53
C GLU A 123 27.35 0.89 -22.32
N MET A 124 27.89 2.09 -22.53
CA MET A 124 29.10 2.28 -23.34
C MET A 124 30.39 2.06 -22.55
N SER A 125 30.36 2.30 -21.24
CA SER A 125 31.53 2.28 -20.37
C SER A 125 31.15 1.96 -18.92
N PRO A 126 30.68 0.73 -18.63
CA PRO A 126 30.21 0.37 -17.30
C PRO A 126 31.37 0.35 -16.30
N ASP A 127 31.19 1.02 -15.16
CA ASP A 127 32.16 1.06 -14.06
C ASP A 127 31.79 0.06 -12.96
N THR A 128 32.45 -1.10 -12.95
CA THR A 128 32.20 -2.18 -12.00
C THR A 128 32.64 -1.85 -10.57
N ASP A 129 33.60 -0.94 -10.38
CA ASP A 129 34.01 -0.51 -9.04
C ASP A 129 32.92 0.40 -8.44
N ARG A 130 32.38 1.32 -9.25
CA ARG A 130 31.24 2.16 -8.88
C ARG A 130 29.99 1.35 -8.62
N TRP A 131 29.80 0.23 -9.31
CA TRP A 131 28.70 -0.69 -9.05
C TRP A 131 28.70 -1.17 -7.59
N TYR A 132 29.82 -1.73 -7.11
CA TYR A 132 29.87 -2.27 -5.74
C TYR A 132 29.72 -1.17 -4.68
N LEU A 133 30.22 0.03 -4.95
CA LEU A 133 30.01 1.20 -4.09
C LEU A 133 28.53 1.63 -4.06
N ALA A 134 27.87 1.72 -5.21
CA ALA A 134 26.46 2.07 -5.30
C ALA A 134 25.57 1.01 -4.66
N ALA A 135 25.76 -0.27 -5.01
CA ALA A 135 24.95 -1.38 -4.51
C ALA A 135 25.06 -1.51 -2.98
N SER A 136 26.29 -1.43 -2.43
CA SER A 136 26.49 -1.47 -0.98
C SER A 136 25.88 -0.26 -0.27
N LEU A 137 25.96 0.94 -0.84
CA LEU A 137 25.35 2.13 -0.26
C LEU A 137 23.82 2.05 -0.29
N ILE A 138 23.21 1.69 -1.43
CA ILE A 138 21.75 1.52 -1.56
C ILE A 138 21.24 0.50 -0.55
N GLN A 139 21.86 -0.68 -0.52
CA GLN A 139 21.49 -1.75 0.40
C GLN A 139 21.66 -1.31 1.85
N GLY A 140 22.79 -0.68 2.20
CA GLY A 140 23.08 -0.23 3.56
C GLY A 140 22.17 0.88 4.07
N LEU A 141 21.78 1.82 3.21
CA LEU A 141 20.78 2.84 3.54
C LEU A 141 19.43 2.18 3.78
N ALA A 142 18.99 1.31 2.87
CA ALA A 142 17.71 0.61 2.97
C ALA A 142 17.63 -0.32 4.19
N LEU A 143 18.73 -0.97 4.59
CA LEU A 143 18.81 -1.75 5.83
C LEU A 143 18.50 -0.92 7.09
N GLY A 144 18.65 0.41 7.04
CA GLY A 144 18.35 1.31 8.15
C GLY A 144 16.86 1.57 8.38
N GLY A 145 15.98 1.24 7.43
CA GLY A 145 14.53 1.41 7.60
C GLY A 145 14.02 2.86 7.57
N SER A 146 14.83 3.82 7.11
CA SER A 146 14.43 5.24 7.09
C SER A 146 13.45 5.54 5.95
N GLU A 147 12.60 6.55 6.13
CA GLU A 147 11.69 7.01 5.07
C GLU A 147 12.46 7.59 3.87
N VAL A 148 13.60 8.24 4.13
CA VAL A 148 14.47 8.78 3.07
C VAL A 148 15.01 7.65 2.19
N ALA A 149 15.52 6.57 2.78
CA ALA A 149 16.01 5.43 2.02
C ALA A 149 14.86 4.73 1.29
N ARG A 150 13.71 4.58 1.95
CA ARG A 150 12.51 3.99 1.37
C ARG A 150 12.09 4.72 0.09
N ASP A 151 11.95 6.04 0.14
CA ASP A 151 11.41 6.80 -0.98
C ASP A 151 12.51 7.10 -2.02
N GLY A 152 13.73 7.37 -1.55
CA GLY A 152 14.86 7.78 -2.38
C GLY A 152 15.61 6.64 -3.09
N CYS A 153 15.57 5.40 -2.58
CA CYS A 153 16.27 4.28 -3.22
C CYS A 153 15.37 3.40 -4.11
N TYR A 154 14.04 3.54 -4.03
CA TYR A 154 13.11 2.68 -4.79
C TYR A 154 13.39 2.68 -6.30
N TYR A 155 13.46 3.86 -6.92
CA TYR A 155 13.69 3.97 -8.37
C TYR A 155 15.09 3.48 -8.79
N LEU A 156 16.06 3.46 -7.86
CA LEU A 156 17.40 2.90 -8.12
C LEU A 156 17.34 1.38 -8.25
N ILE A 157 16.44 0.71 -7.52
CA ILE A 157 16.20 -0.73 -7.69
C ILE A 157 15.58 -1.02 -9.06
N GLU A 158 14.64 -0.17 -9.51
CA GLU A 158 14.07 -0.29 -10.86
C GLU A 158 15.17 -0.11 -11.92
N ALA A 159 16.06 0.87 -11.75
CA ALA A 159 17.19 1.12 -12.65
C ALA A 159 18.16 -0.08 -12.70
N ILE A 160 18.46 -0.68 -11.54
CA ILE A 160 19.24 -1.92 -11.45
C ILE A 160 18.57 -3.07 -12.20
N ALA A 161 17.27 -3.28 -11.97
CA ALA A 161 16.53 -4.38 -12.60
C ALA A 161 16.49 -4.28 -14.13
N TYR A 162 16.36 -3.07 -14.65
CA TYR A 162 16.44 -2.81 -16.09
C TYR A 162 17.88 -2.70 -16.63
N ALA A 163 18.90 -2.64 -15.76
CA ALA A 163 20.30 -2.36 -16.10
C ALA A 163 20.48 -1.08 -16.94
N VAL A 164 19.77 -0.02 -16.57
CA VAL A 164 19.84 1.31 -17.21
C VAL A 164 20.24 2.36 -16.20
N THR A 165 20.82 3.46 -16.67
CA THR A 165 21.08 4.60 -15.78
C THR A 165 19.78 5.12 -15.17
N PRO A 166 19.78 5.64 -13.93
CA PRO A 166 18.54 6.04 -13.26
C PRO A 166 17.69 7.10 -14.00
N GLY A 167 18.29 7.91 -14.88
CA GLY A 167 17.58 8.87 -15.73
C GLY A 167 16.87 8.25 -16.95
N ASN A 168 17.27 7.04 -17.36
CA ASN A 168 16.82 6.39 -18.59
C ASN A 168 15.81 5.25 -18.33
N LEU A 169 15.11 5.29 -17.20
CA LEU A 169 14.04 4.33 -16.89
C LEU A 169 12.99 4.28 -18.03
N PRO A 170 12.44 3.11 -18.36
CA PRO A 170 11.60 2.95 -19.56
C PRO A 170 10.32 3.81 -19.56
N TYR A 171 9.87 4.26 -18.38
CA TYR A 171 8.72 5.15 -18.22
C TYR A 171 9.09 6.64 -18.03
N SER A 172 10.38 7.00 -17.89
CA SER A 172 10.79 8.41 -17.75
C SER A 172 10.54 9.23 -19.03
N ASN A 173 10.49 8.55 -20.19
CA ASN A 173 10.19 9.14 -21.49
C ASN A 173 8.69 9.14 -21.85
N VAL A 174 7.81 8.66 -20.96
CA VAL A 174 6.36 8.70 -21.19
C VAL A 174 5.87 10.09 -20.82
N SER A 175 5.83 10.99 -21.81
CA SER A 175 5.24 12.32 -21.69
C SER A 175 3.88 12.24 -20.98
N GLY A 176 3.73 12.94 -19.86
CA GLY A 176 2.49 12.92 -19.07
C GLY A 176 1.26 13.32 -19.90
N ARG A 177 0.06 13.03 -19.41
CA ARG A 177 -1.23 13.36 -20.09
C ARG A 177 -1.36 14.82 -20.56
N HIS A 178 -0.56 15.73 -20.00
CA HIS A 178 -0.56 17.16 -20.29
C HIS A 178 0.62 17.62 -21.18
N GLN A 179 1.61 16.77 -21.43
CA GLN A 179 2.74 17.03 -22.34
C GLN A 179 2.47 16.36 -23.69
N LEU A 180 1.61 16.97 -24.49
CA LEU A 180 1.37 16.58 -25.88
C LEU A 180 2.44 17.20 -26.79
N GLU A 181 3.70 16.80 -26.66
CA GLU A 181 4.65 17.00 -27.76
C GLU A 181 4.30 15.99 -28.86
N TRP A 182 3.75 16.49 -29.96
CA TRP A 182 3.35 15.68 -31.11
C TRP A 182 4.61 15.32 -31.90
N SER A 183 5.08 14.07 -31.78
CA SER A 183 6.12 13.50 -32.63
C SER A 183 5.49 12.48 -33.59
N GLN A 184 5.83 12.57 -34.89
CA GLN A 184 5.36 11.62 -35.92
C GLN A 184 5.83 10.18 -35.71
N ASN A 185 6.77 9.97 -34.77
CA ASN A 185 7.39 8.70 -34.43
C ASN A 185 6.94 8.17 -33.04
N ARG A 186 5.70 8.45 -32.61
CA ARG A 186 5.10 7.73 -31.46
C ARG A 186 4.80 6.28 -31.86
N GLY A 187 5.83 5.48 -32.04
CA GLY A 187 5.71 4.06 -31.74
C GLY A 187 5.42 3.97 -30.24
N THR A 188 4.40 3.21 -29.86
CA THR A 188 4.34 2.61 -28.53
C THR A 188 5.63 1.79 -28.41
N VAL A 189 6.69 2.38 -27.86
CA VAL A 189 7.89 1.60 -27.53
C VAL A 189 7.43 0.72 -26.39
N ASP A 190 7.18 -0.56 -26.70
CA ASP A 190 6.96 -1.54 -25.66
C ASP A 190 8.17 -1.46 -24.72
N PRO A 191 7.96 -1.26 -23.41
CA PRO A 191 9.06 -1.15 -22.48
C PRO A 191 9.92 -2.42 -22.59
N PHE A 192 11.24 -2.23 -22.76
CA PHE A 192 12.17 -3.34 -22.83
C PHE A 192 12.01 -4.24 -21.59
N PRO A 193 12.10 -5.58 -21.75
CA PRO A 193 12.07 -6.47 -20.60
C PRO A 193 13.25 -6.18 -19.67
N PRO A 194 13.12 -6.46 -18.35
CA PRO A 194 14.21 -6.31 -17.39
C PRO A 194 15.44 -7.10 -17.81
N HIS A 195 16.63 -6.56 -17.53
CA HIS A 195 17.89 -7.23 -17.87
C HIS A 195 18.08 -8.44 -16.95
N PRO A 196 18.37 -9.66 -17.44
CA PRO A 196 18.44 -10.85 -16.60
C PRO A 196 19.42 -10.73 -15.41
N ALA A 197 20.63 -10.19 -15.65
CA ALA A 197 21.60 -9.96 -14.59
C ALA A 197 21.18 -8.80 -13.66
N GLY A 198 20.43 -7.83 -14.17
CA GLY A 198 19.89 -6.71 -13.40
C GLY A 198 18.79 -7.16 -12.45
N ALA A 199 17.86 -7.97 -12.96
CA ALA A 199 16.83 -8.62 -12.17
C ALA A 199 17.43 -9.47 -11.06
N MET A 200 18.45 -10.29 -11.35
CA MET A 200 19.18 -11.05 -10.32
C MET A 200 19.83 -10.14 -9.26
N ALA A 201 20.45 -9.04 -9.67
CA ALA A 201 21.04 -8.10 -8.73
C ALA A 201 19.99 -7.46 -7.82
N ALA A 202 18.86 -7.02 -8.38
CA ALA A 202 17.73 -6.49 -7.62
C ALA A 202 17.12 -7.54 -6.68
N THR A 203 16.95 -8.78 -7.13
CA THR A 203 16.52 -9.93 -6.32
C THR A 203 17.42 -10.11 -5.09
N ASN A 204 18.75 -10.10 -5.27
CA ASN A 204 19.70 -10.23 -4.16
C ASN A 204 19.57 -9.08 -3.14
N ILE A 205 19.35 -7.85 -3.62
CA ILE A 205 19.12 -6.70 -2.73
C ILE A 205 17.83 -6.90 -1.94
N LEU A 206 16.72 -7.25 -2.60
CA LEU A 206 15.43 -7.51 -1.94
C LEU A 206 15.52 -8.66 -0.92
N ASP A 207 16.26 -9.73 -1.23
CA ASP A 207 16.52 -10.82 -0.30
C ASP A 207 17.29 -10.34 0.93
N THR A 208 18.30 -9.50 0.73
CA THR A 208 19.09 -8.96 1.84
C THR A 208 18.24 -8.07 2.75
N LEU A 209 17.34 -7.26 2.18
CA LEU A 209 16.43 -6.42 2.98
C LEU A 209 15.45 -7.26 3.83
N SER A 210 15.14 -8.49 3.43
CA SER A 210 14.31 -9.38 4.23
C SER A 210 15.02 -9.94 5.48
N MET A 211 16.35 -9.85 5.55
CA MET A 211 17.15 -10.40 6.65
C MET A 211 17.18 -9.52 7.89
N ARG A 212 16.82 -8.24 7.79
CA ARG A 212 16.84 -7.27 8.88
C ARG A 212 15.43 -6.75 9.17
N ALA A 213 15.09 -6.67 10.46
CA ALA A 213 13.72 -6.38 10.89
C ALA A 213 13.26 -4.99 10.44
N GLU A 214 14.12 -3.98 10.58
CA GLU A 214 13.80 -2.59 10.24
C GLU A 214 13.48 -2.43 8.74
N SER A 215 14.30 -3.02 7.85
CA SER A 215 14.02 -2.98 6.41
C SER A 215 12.86 -3.87 5.99
N ALA A 216 12.67 -5.01 6.66
CA ALA A 216 11.57 -5.93 6.38
C ALA A 216 10.20 -5.34 6.77
N SER A 217 10.13 -4.46 7.78
CA SER A 217 8.88 -3.81 8.19
C SER A 217 8.63 -2.47 7.50
N GLU A 218 9.66 -1.63 7.33
CA GLU A 218 9.46 -0.24 6.89
C GLU A 218 9.68 -0.01 5.38
N ILE A 219 10.52 -0.83 4.73
CA ILE A 219 10.92 -0.60 3.33
C ILE A 219 10.34 -1.65 2.39
N LEU A 220 10.67 -2.92 2.62
CA LEU A 220 10.33 -4.02 1.74
C LEU A 220 8.82 -4.09 1.40
N PRO A 221 7.88 -3.88 2.34
CA PRO A 221 6.45 -3.96 2.03
C PRO A 221 6.02 -2.89 1.03
N LEU A 222 6.54 -1.66 1.15
CA LEU A 222 6.19 -0.54 0.27
C LEU A 222 6.89 -0.65 -1.09
N TRP A 223 8.11 -1.18 -1.13
CA TRP A 223 8.78 -1.47 -2.40
C TRP A 223 8.07 -2.58 -3.17
N LEU A 224 7.67 -3.66 -2.50
CA LEU A 224 6.91 -4.74 -3.14
C LEU A 224 5.53 -4.28 -3.57
N GLU A 225 4.87 -3.41 -2.81
CA GLU A 225 3.64 -2.72 -3.24
C GLU A 225 3.88 -1.99 -4.56
N ASN A 226 4.88 -1.12 -4.65
CA ASN A 226 5.13 -0.36 -5.87
C ASN A 226 5.54 -1.26 -7.05
N LEU A 227 6.42 -2.24 -6.83
CA LEU A 227 6.85 -3.20 -7.87
C LEU A 227 5.69 -4.03 -8.43
N SER A 228 4.67 -4.28 -7.62
CA SER A 228 3.49 -5.05 -8.03
C SER A 228 2.64 -4.34 -9.09
N THR A 229 2.81 -3.03 -9.30
CA THR A 229 2.18 -2.30 -10.42
C THR A 229 2.81 -2.61 -11.78
N SER A 230 4.06 -3.06 -11.81
CA SER A 230 4.85 -3.21 -13.02
C SER A 230 4.66 -4.59 -13.64
N LEU A 231 4.04 -4.64 -14.83
CA LEU A 231 3.79 -5.88 -15.57
C LEU A 231 5.08 -6.66 -15.92
N GLN A 232 6.20 -5.95 -16.03
CA GLN A 232 7.48 -6.52 -16.41
C GLN A 232 8.35 -6.89 -15.20
N LEU A 233 8.43 -6.01 -14.20
CA LEU A 233 9.26 -6.25 -13.01
C LEU A 233 8.62 -7.23 -12.04
N CYS A 234 7.29 -7.23 -11.91
CA CYS A 234 6.58 -8.10 -10.99
C CYS A 234 6.93 -9.60 -11.18
N PRO A 235 6.80 -10.17 -12.40
CA PRO A 235 7.22 -11.55 -12.64
C PRO A 235 8.75 -11.72 -12.61
N ALA A 236 9.53 -10.74 -13.11
CA ALA A 236 10.98 -10.87 -13.18
C ALA A 236 11.67 -10.91 -11.80
N LEU A 237 11.07 -10.27 -10.79
CA LEU A 237 11.60 -10.20 -9.42
C LEU A 237 10.90 -11.17 -8.45
N ASP A 238 9.99 -12.00 -8.95
CA ASP A 238 9.17 -12.93 -8.16
C ASP A 238 8.42 -12.22 -7.01
N VAL A 239 7.83 -11.07 -7.33
CA VAL A 239 7.10 -10.23 -6.36
C VAL A 239 5.95 -10.99 -5.69
N PRO A 240 5.12 -11.81 -6.38
CA PRO A 240 4.03 -12.52 -5.71
C PRO A 240 4.51 -13.42 -4.57
N THR A 241 5.57 -14.21 -4.79
CA THR A 241 6.14 -15.10 -3.78
C THR A 241 6.70 -14.31 -2.60
N ARG A 242 7.39 -13.20 -2.87
CA ARG A 242 7.93 -12.30 -1.84
C ARG A 242 6.83 -11.65 -1.00
N VAL A 243 5.75 -11.20 -1.64
CA VAL A 243 4.58 -10.64 -0.97
C VAL A 243 3.92 -11.68 -0.06
N PHE A 244 3.73 -12.91 -0.55
CA PHE A 244 3.14 -13.98 0.24
C PHE A 244 4.01 -14.35 1.45
N HIS A 245 5.31 -14.53 1.26
CA HIS A 245 6.24 -14.82 2.34
C HIS A 245 6.34 -13.66 3.35
N GLY A 246 6.45 -12.43 2.85
CA GLY A 246 6.52 -11.22 3.67
C GLY A 246 5.27 -11.03 4.52
N LEU A 247 4.08 -11.24 3.95
CA LEU A 247 2.81 -11.21 4.68
C LEU A 247 2.81 -12.20 5.86
N GLY A 248 3.35 -13.41 5.68
CA GLY A 248 3.43 -14.42 6.74
C GLY A 248 4.30 -14.02 7.93
N GLN A 249 5.27 -13.12 7.73
CA GLN A 249 6.14 -12.61 8.80
C GLN A 249 5.70 -11.24 9.32
N ALA A 250 4.86 -10.52 8.58
CA ALA A 250 4.47 -9.15 8.89
C ALA A 250 3.58 -9.05 10.15
N GLU A 251 3.70 -7.91 10.83
CA GLU A 251 2.92 -7.58 12.02
C GLU A 251 2.41 -6.14 11.97
N GLY A 252 1.29 -5.88 12.66
CA GLY A 252 0.71 -4.55 12.73
C GLY A 252 0.39 -3.96 11.36
N ASP A 253 0.80 -2.71 11.15
CA ASP A 253 0.47 -1.91 9.95
C ASP A 253 1.34 -2.24 8.73
N SER A 254 2.48 -2.90 8.91
CA SER A 254 3.33 -3.38 7.81
C SER A 254 2.63 -4.40 6.90
N CYS A 255 1.52 -4.98 7.35
CA CYS A 255 0.72 -5.92 6.56
C CYS A 255 -0.04 -5.25 5.41
N ALA A 256 -0.48 -4.00 5.58
CA ALA A 256 -1.37 -3.34 4.61
C ALA A 256 -0.73 -3.18 3.21
N PRO A 257 0.55 -2.77 3.08
CA PRO A 257 1.23 -2.74 1.78
C PRO A 257 1.24 -4.09 1.05
N PHE A 258 1.44 -5.21 1.75
CA PHE A 258 1.39 -6.54 1.13
C PHE A 258 0.00 -6.89 0.57
N VAL A 259 -1.06 -6.54 1.30
CA VAL A 259 -2.44 -6.72 0.80
C VAL A 259 -2.68 -5.85 -0.43
N ARG A 260 -2.23 -4.59 -0.40
CA ARG A 260 -2.33 -3.68 -1.55
C ARG A 260 -1.54 -4.16 -2.75
N ALA A 261 -0.37 -4.77 -2.54
CA ALA A 261 0.40 -5.42 -3.59
C ALA A 261 -0.42 -6.53 -4.26
N GLY A 262 -1.03 -7.42 -3.47
CA GLY A 262 -1.97 -8.43 -3.99
C GLY A 262 -3.09 -7.80 -4.84
N LEU A 263 -3.75 -6.76 -4.34
CA LEU A 263 -4.82 -6.07 -5.08
C LEU A 263 -4.39 -5.47 -6.41
N GLN A 264 -3.14 -5.01 -6.53
CA GLN A 264 -2.58 -4.46 -7.77
C GLN A 264 -2.32 -5.57 -8.80
N MET A 265 -1.90 -6.75 -8.33
CA MET A 265 -1.60 -7.92 -9.16
C MET A 265 -2.83 -8.66 -9.69
N LEU A 266 -4.03 -8.40 -9.16
CA LEU A 266 -5.30 -9.01 -9.61
C LEU A 266 -5.47 -9.01 -11.15
N SER A 267 -5.00 -7.96 -11.82
CA SER A 267 -5.18 -7.80 -13.27
C SER A 267 -4.26 -8.67 -14.14
N HIS A 268 -3.14 -9.15 -13.61
CA HIS A 268 -2.10 -9.84 -14.41
C HIS A 268 -1.52 -11.11 -13.77
N SER A 269 -1.78 -11.36 -12.48
CA SER A 269 -1.35 -12.56 -11.75
C SER A 269 -2.47 -13.03 -10.79
N PRO A 270 -3.63 -13.45 -11.34
CA PRO A 270 -4.84 -13.70 -10.54
C PRO A 270 -4.70 -14.90 -9.59
N ASP A 271 -4.04 -15.98 -10.04
CA ASP A 271 -3.90 -17.21 -9.24
C ASP A 271 -3.07 -16.97 -7.97
N GLU A 272 -1.91 -16.33 -8.09
CA GLU A 272 -1.06 -15.99 -6.95
C GLU A 272 -1.73 -14.95 -6.04
N THR A 273 -2.43 -13.98 -6.65
CA THR A 273 -3.16 -12.95 -5.92
C THR A 273 -4.27 -13.52 -5.06
N ARG A 274 -4.98 -14.54 -5.56
CA ARG A 274 -6.03 -15.22 -4.82
C ARG A 274 -5.50 -15.77 -3.51
N ASP A 275 -4.36 -16.44 -3.54
CA ASP A 275 -3.72 -17.02 -2.35
C ASP A 275 -3.31 -15.94 -1.35
N ILE A 276 -2.74 -14.83 -1.83
CA ILE A 276 -2.38 -13.67 -0.99
C ILE A 276 -3.60 -13.07 -0.30
N LEU A 277 -4.69 -12.80 -1.03
CA LEU A 277 -5.89 -12.16 -0.49
C LEU A 277 -6.64 -13.08 0.48
N VAL A 278 -6.68 -14.38 0.18
CA VAL A 278 -7.20 -15.42 1.08
C VAL A 278 -6.39 -15.45 2.38
N ALA A 279 -5.06 -15.53 2.30
CA ALA A 279 -4.19 -15.51 3.49
C ALA A 279 -4.36 -14.20 4.29
N SER A 280 -4.58 -13.08 3.60
CA SER A 280 -4.80 -11.77 4.21
C SER A 280 -6.11 -11.67 5.00
N ALA A 281 -7.20 -12.28 4.49
CA ALA A 281 -8.50 -12.29 5.16
C ALA A 281 -8.48 -13.10 6.47
N ASP A 282 -7.67 -14.16 6.50
CA ASP A 282 -7.50 -15.03 7.67
C ASP A 282 -6.28 -14.63 8.53
N HIS A 283 -5.60 -13.54 8.17
CA HIS A 283 -4.35 -13.14 8.81
C HIS A 283 -4.57 -12.68 10.26
N ARG A 284 -3.57 -12.90 11.14
CA ARG A 284 -3.63 -12.48 12.56
C ARG A 284 -3.74 -10.96 12.75
N SER A 285 -3.11 -10.17 11.87
CA SER A 285 -3.12 -8.71 11.93
C SER A 285 -4.47 -8.13 11.50
N LEU A 286 -5.04 -7.26 12.34
CA LEU A 286 -6.25 -6.51 12.02
C LEU A 286 -6.07 -5.63 10.77
N SER A 287 -4.88 -5.05 10.60
CA SER A 287 -4.57 -4.16 9.47
C SER A 287 -4.73 -4.89 8.12
N ALA A 288 -4.30 -6.14 8.04
CA ALA A 288 -4.48 -6.99 6.86
C ALA A 288 -5.97 -7.22 6.55
N ARG A 289 -6.72 -7.72 7.54
CA ARG A 289 -8.15 -8.07 7.37
C ARG A 289 -9.00 -6.86 7.01
N ARG A 290 -8.74 -5.70 7.62
CA ARG A 290 -9.41 -4.44 7.28
C ARG A 290 -9.09 -3.98 5.86
N THR A 291 -7.83 -4.07 5.44
CA THR A 291 -7.43 -3.71 4.08
C THR A 291 -8.16 -4.56 3.04
N VAL A 292 -8.33 -5.86 3.28
CA VAL A 292 -9.14 -6.73 2.40
C VAL A 292 -10.61 -6.30 2.42
N ALA A 293 -11.20 -6.06 3.60
CA ALA A 293 -12.60 -5.66 3.74
C ALA A 293 -12.92 -4.35 2.99
N GLU A 294 -12.03 -3.36 3.08
CA GLU A 294 -12.14 -2.09 2.34
C GLU A 294 -12.05 -2.28 0.83
N ALA A 295 -11.27 -3.26 0.38
CA ALA A 295 -11.05 -3.54 -1.03
C ALA A 295 -12.10 -4.45 -1.68
N LEU A 296 -13.03 -5.06 -0.92
CA LEU A 296 -14.06 -5.97 -1.45
C LEU A 296 -14.83 -5.43 -2.68
N PRO A 297 -15.26 -4.15 -2.73
CA PRO A 297 -15.93 -3.62 -3.92
C PRO A 297 -15.04 -3.63 -5.17
N ARG A 298 -13.74 -3.37 -5.01
CA ARG A 298 -12.75 -3.43 -6.11
C ARG A 298 -12.49 -4.87 -6.51
N ILE A 299 -12.35 -5.79 -5.56
CA ILE A 299 -12.16 -7.21 -5.86
C ILE A 299 -13.38 -7.72 -6.63
N HIS A 300 -14.59 -7.39 -6.18
CA HIS A 300 -15.84 -7.86 -6.81
C HIS A 300 -15.98 -7.41 -8.27
N SER A 301 -15.45 -6.24 -8.65
CA SER A 301 -15.52 -5.76 -10.03
C SER A 301 -14.55 -6.49 -10.98
N GLN A 302 -13.51 -7.13 -10.44
CA GLN A 302 -12.49 -7.86 -11.21
C GLN A 302 -12.69 -9.38 -11.10
N GLU A 303 -12.87 -9.89 -9.88
CA GLU A 303 -13.10 -11.30 -9.53
C GLU A 303 -14.27 -11.44 -8.54
N ARG A 304 -15.48 -11.56 -9.10
CA ARG A 304 -16.74 -11.68 -8.33
C ARG A 304 -16.71 -12.82 -7.31
N GLU A 305 -16.37 -14.04 -7.74
CA GLU A 305 -16.39 -15.22 -6.86
C GLU A 305 -15.41 -15.08 -5.69
N LEU A 306 -14.22 -14.54 -5.94
CA LEU A 306 -13.23 -14.32 -4.89
C LEU A 306 -13.75 -13.33 -3.84
N ALA A 307 -14.33 -12.20 -4.26
CA ALA A 307 -14.87 -11.22 -3.33
C ALA A 307 -15.95 -11.81 -2.41
N LEU A 308 -16.80 -12.69 -2.95
CA LEU A 308 -17.84 -13.37 -2.18
C LEU A 308 -17.25 -14.33 -1.14
N ILE A 309 -16.24 -15.12 -1.54
CA ILE A 309 -15.51 -16.03 -0.63
C ILE A 309 -14.83 -15.23 0.49
N LEU A 310 -14.19 -14.11 0.16
CA LEU A 310 -13.52 -13.25 1.14
C LEU A 310 -14.53 -12.59 2.08
N ALA A 311 -15.67 -12.13 1.56
CA ALA A 311 -16.75 -11.57 2.39
C ALA A 311 -17.27 -12.58 3.40
N ASP A 312 -17.51 -13.83 2.99
CA ASP A 312 -17.98 -14.89 3.89
C ASP A 312 -16.99 -15.14 5.05
N ARG A 313 -15.69 -15.13 4.76
CA ARG A 313 -14.63 -15.28 5.78
C ARG A 313 -14.58 -14.08 6.72
N LEU A 314 -14.63 -12.86 6.18
CA LEU A 314 -14.52 -11.62 6.95
C LEU A 314 -15.75 -11.34 7.82
N LEU A 315 -16.94 -11.83 7.44
CA LEU A 315 -18.15 -11.73 8.25
C LEU A 315 -18.10 -12.59 9.52
N LEU A 316 -17.32 -13.68 9.49
CA LEU A 316 -17.12 -14.57 10.64
C LEU A 316 -15.99 -14.12 11.56
N ASN A 317 -15.45 -12.91 11.36
CA ASN A 317 -14.35 -12.38 12.16
C ASN A 317 -14.82 -11.85 13.51
N ASP A 318 -13.98 -11.99 14.54
CA ASP A 318 -14.26 -11.44 15.88
C ASP A 318 -14.19 -9.90 15.92
N ASP A 319 -13.46 -9.28 14.98
CA ASP A 319 -13.27 -7.83 14.99
C ASP A 319 -14.46 -7.07 14.39
N LEU A 320 -15.09 -6.24 15.22
CA LEU A 320 -16.25 -5.44 14.85
C LEU A 320 -15.98 -4.53 13.63
N SER A 321 -14.79 -3.95 13.52
CA SER A 321 -14.49 -3.01 12.43
C SER A 321 -14.46 -3.71 11.07
N VAL A 322 -13.93 -4.94 11.02
CA VAL A 322 -13.92 -5.78 9.82
C VAL A 322 -15.35 -6.17 9.41
N VAL A 323 -16.17 -6.61 10.38
CA VAL A 323 -17.57 -6.98 10.12
C VAL A 323 -18.38 -5.78 9.62
N ILE A 324 -18.19 -4.59 10.20
CA ILE A 324 -18.87 -3.36 9.78
C ILE A 324 -18.49 -2.95 8.35
N LEU A 325 -17.21 -3.00 8.00
CA LEU A 325 -16.73 -2.70 6.65
C LEU A 325 -17.30 -3.69 5.63
N THR A 326 -17.21 -4.99 5.95
CA THR A 326 -17.74 -6.07 5.11
C THR A 326 -19.26 -5.95 4.92
N SER A 327 -20.00 -5.57 5.96
CA SER A 327 -21.46 -5.35 5.88
C SER A 327 -21.86 -4.24 4.91
N SER A 328 -21.00 -3.23 4.75
CA SER A 328 -21.22 -2.16 3.77
C SER A 328 -21.09 -2.68 2.33
N PHE A 329 -20.14 -3.59 2.09
CA PHE A 329 -20.02 -4.29 0.81
C PHE A 329 -21.22 -5.21 0.56
N VAL A 330 -21.64 -6.00 1.56
CA VAL A 330 -22.83 -6.87 1.46
C VAL A 330 -24.07 -6.07 1.08
N GLY A 331 -24.32 -4.91 1.70
CA GLY A 331 -25.45 -4.06 1.32
C GLY A 331 -25.41 -3.62 -0.16
N GLY A 332 -24.21 -3.40 -0.72
CA GLY A 332 -24.05 -3.12 -2.15
C GLY A 332 -24.50 -4.27 -3.06
N LEU A 333 -24.46 -5.52 -2.61
CA LEU A 333 -24.89 -6.70 -3.37
C LEU A 333 -26.41 -6.72 -3.61
N ALA A 334 -27.21 -6.04 -2.76
CA ALA A 334 -28.67 -6.01 -2.90
C ALA A 334 -29.13 -5.50 -4.27
N ARG A 335 -28.35 -4.60 -4.89
CA ARG A 335 -28.62 -4.06 -6.24
C ARG A 335 -28.16 -4.98 -7.38
N LEU A 336 -27.28 -5.93 -7.09
CA LEU A 336 -26.57 -6.73 -8.09
C LEU A 336 -27.15 -8.14 -8.19
N SER A 337 -27.35 -8.80 -7.05
CA SER A 337 -27.84 -10.18 -7.00
C SER A 337 -28.46 -10.50 -5.64
N GLU A 338 -29.73 -10.86 -5.66
CA GLU A 338 -30.45 -11.32 -4.47
C GLU A 338 -29.85 -12.62 -3.91
N GLU A 339 -29.50 -13.56 -4.79
CA GLU A 339 -28.92 -14.86 -4.42
C GLU A 339 -27.61 -14.72 -3.63
N GLU A 340 -26.84 -13.66 -3.90
CA GLU A 340 -25.59 -13.39 -3.20
C GLU A 340 -25.77 -12.53 -1.96
N PHE A 341 -26.76 -11.63 -2.00
CA PHE A 341 -27.09 -10.72 -0.92
C PHE A 341 -27.71 -11.44 0.28
N VAL A 342 -28.83 -12.16 0.08
CA VAL A 342 -29.64 -12.75 1.15
C VAL A 342 -28.82 -13.59 2.15
N PRO A 343 -28.01 -14.59 1.74
CA PRO A 343 -27.29 -15.43 2.70
C PRO A 343 -26.29 -14.62 3.55
N ARG A 344 -25.63 -13.63 2.96
CA ARG A 344 -24.63 -12.79 3.63
C ARG A 344 -25.28 -11.74 4.52
N ALA A 345 -26.37 -11.17 4.06
CA ALA A 345 -27.16 -10.23 4.84
C ALA A 345 -27.74 -10.90 6.10
N ASN A 346 -28.23 -12.14 6.00
CA ASN A 346 -28.65 -12.92 7.15
C ASN A 346 -27.49 -13.19 8.14
N THR A 347 -26.29 -13.43 7.62
CA THR A 347 -25.07 -13.57 8.47
C THR A 347 -24.77 -12.27 9.22
N VAL A 348 -24.89 -11.11 8.57
CA VAL A 348 -24.74 -9.80 9.22
C VAL A 348 -25.81 -9.56 10.29
N LEU A 349 -27.08 -9.88 10.00
CA LEU A 349 -28.19 -9.73 10.93
C LEU A 349 -28.03 -10.64 12.16
N ALA A 350 -27.54 -11.87 11.97
CA ALA A 350 -27.26 -12.82 13.03
C ALA A 350 -26.00 -12.50 13.86
N SER A 351 -25.10 -11.63 13.36
CA SER A 351 -23.83 -11.30 14.03
C SER A 351 -24.00 -10.60 15.38
N GLY A 352 -25.16 -9.98 15.62
CA GLY A 352 -25.41 -9.16 16.82
C GLY A 352 -24.65 -7.83 16.86
N VAL A 353 -23.87 -7.50 15.81
CA VAL A 353 -23.13 -6.24 15.73
C VAL A 353 -24.06 -5.13 15.26
N GLU A 354 -24.64 -4.37 16.19
CA GLU A 354 -25.64 -3.33 15.89
C GLU A 354 -25.22 -2.36 14.78
N ARG A 355 -23.95 -1.94 14.77
CA ARG A 355 -23.42 -1.00 13.76
C ARG A 355 -23.28 -1.65 12.38
N ALA A 356 -23.05 -2.95 12.31
CA ALA A 356 -23.01 -3.72 11.07
C ALA A 356 -24.42 -3.85 10.47
N VAL A 357 -25.40 -4.17 11.32
CA VAL A 357 -26.84 -4.17 10.97
C VAL A 357 -27.27 -2.79 10.47
N GLN A 358 -26.90 -1.73 11.18
CA GLN A 358 -27.19 -0.37 10.74
C GLN A 358 -26.60 -0.07 9.35
N ARG A 359 -25.35 -0.49 9.08
CA ARG A 359 -24.72 -0.31 7.76
C ARG A 359 -25.45 -1.08 6.67
N LEU A 360 -25.86 -2.32 6.94
CA LEU A 360 -26.63 -3.13 5.99
C LEU A 360 -27.97 -2.47 5.65
N VAL A 361 -28.69 -1.98 6.67
CA VAL A 361 -29.96 -1.25 6.50
C VAL A 361 -29.77 0.02 5.67
N GLU A 362 -28.70 0.78 5.94
CA GLU A 362 -28.35 2.01 5.21
C GLU A 362 -28.01 1.76 3.74
N SER A 363 -27.31 0.67 3.44
CA SER A 363 -26.65 0.47 2.15
C SER A 363 -27.37 -0.46 1.19
N GLY A 364 -28.22 -1.37 1.68
CA GLY A 364 -28.82 -2.41 0.82
C GLY A 364 -30.26 -2.84 1.14
N LEU A 365 -30.70 -2.82 2.40
CA LEU A 365 -32.01 -3.40 2.75
C LEU A 365 -33.18 -2.70 2.04
N ARG A 366 -33.10 -1.38 1.84
CA ARG A 366 -34.09 -0.64 1.06
C ARG A 366 -34.17 -1.12 -0.39
N ASP A 367 -33.02 -1.29 -1.02
CA ASP A 367 -32.94 -1.70 -2.42
C ASP A 367 -33.50 -3.13 -2.57
N HIS A 368 -33.20 -4.02 -1.62
CA HIS A 368 -33.79 -5.36 -1.58
C HIS A 368 -35.32 -5.35 -1.46
N LEU A 369 -35.88 -4.59 -0.51
CA LEU A 369 -37.33 -4.52 -0.31
C LEU A 369 -38.07 -3.86 -1.48
N SER A 370 -37.41 -2.97 -2.21
CA SER A 370 -37.97 -2.38 -3.43
C SER A 370 -38.19 -3.42 -4.53
N ALA A 371 -37.32 -4.44 -4.60
CA ALA A 371 -37.44 -5.57 -5.52
C ALA A 371 -38.38 -6.65 -4.96
N ASN A 372 -38.35 -6.89 -3.64
CA ASN A 372 -39.12 -7.92 -2.95
C ASN A 372 -39.94 -7.34 -1.78
N PRO A 373 -41.09 -6.70 -2.05
CA PRO A 373 -41.91 -6.07 -1.01
C PRO A 373 -42.47 -7.05 0.03
N ASN A 374 -42.58 -8.32 -0.33
CA ASN A 374 -43.13 -9.37 0.54
C ASN A 374 -42.12 -9.87 1.58
N ASP A 375 -40.86 -9.43 1.54
CA ASP A 375 -39.79 -9.87 2.45
C ASP A 375 -39.79 -11.39 2.72
N PRO A 376 -39.59 -12.23 1.68
CA PRO A 376 -39.73 -13.69 1.81
C PRO A 376 -38.72 -14.34 2.77
N HIS A 377 -37.71 -13.57 3.18
CA HIS A 377 -36.65 -14.00 4.10
C HIS A 377 -36.77 -13.36 5.50
N SER A 378 -37.86 -12.62 5.76
CA SER A 378 -38.16 -11.97 7.04
C SER A 378 -37.02 -11.08 7.57
N MET A 379 -36.29 -10.43 6.66
CA MET A 379 -35.12 -9.62 6.98
C MET A 379 -35.50 -8.38 7.80
N LEU A 380 -36.72 -7.84 7.63
CA LEU A 380 -37.23 -6.72 8.42
C LEU A 380 -37.40 -7.08 9.90
N VAL A 381 -37.93 -8.28 10.17
CA VAL A 381 -38.10 -8.79 11.54
C VAL A 381 -36.74 -8.89 12.20
N THR A 382 -35.79 -9.60 11.57
CA THR A 382 -34.45 -9.80 12.14
C THR A 382 -33.70 -8.47 12.28
N ALA A 383 -33.81 -7.56 11.31
CA ALA A 383 -33.19 -6.24 11.38
C ALA A 383 -33.77 -5.39 12.51
N TRP A 384 -35.09 -5.43 12.76
CA TRP A 384 -35.73 -4.68 13.84
C TRP A 384 -35.22 -5.13 15.21
N LEU A 385 -35.17 -6.46 15.40
CA LEU A 385 -34.73 -7.07 16.65
C LEU A 385 -33.23 -6.83 16.91
N ALA A 386 -32.39 -6.93 15.89
CA ALA A 386 -30.93 -6.77 15.99
C ALA A 386 -30.42 -5.32 15.94
N SER A 387 -31.27 -4.34 15.60
CA SER A 387 -30.85 -2.95 15.46
C SER A 387 -30.72 -2.19 16.78
N SER A 388 -29.77 -1.25 16.83
CA SER A 388 -29.72 -0.20 17.85
C SER A 388 -30.94 0.72 17.78
N SER A 389 -31.15 1.56 18.80
CA SER A 389 -32.20 2.59 18.80
C SER A 389 -32.16 3.52 17.57
N VAL A 390 -30.96 3.82 17.06
CA VAL A 390 -30.77 4.63 15.84
C VAL A 390 -31.11 3.81 14.59
N GLY A 391 -30.68 2.55 14.53
CA GLY A 391 -31.01 1.63 13.44
C GLY A 391 -32.52 1.37 13.32
N ARG A 392 -33.20 1.20 14.45
CA ARG A 392 -34.66 0.98 14.54
C ARG A 392 -35.45 2.11 13.88
N SER A 393 -35.01 3.36 13.98
CA SER A 393 -35.68 4.47 13.29
C SER A 393 -35.75 4.27 11.77
N ARG A 394 -34.70 3.70 11.16
CA ARG A 394 -34.68 3.41 9.72
C ARG A 394 -35.42 2.14 9.36
N VAL A 395 -35.24 1.07 10.15
CA VAL A 395 -36.00 -0.18 9.93
C VAL A 395 -37.50 0.08 10.07
N GLY A 396 -37.92 0.88 11.05
CA GLY A 396 -39.31 1.31 11.21
C GLY A 396 -39.86 2.04 9.99
N ASN A 397 -39.07 2.93 9.37
CA ASN A 397 -39.47 3.56 8.10
C ASN A 397 -39.67 2.52 6.99
N LEU A 398 -38.80 1.51 6.89
CA LEU A 398 -38.93 0.45 5.89
C LEU A 398 -40.16 -0.43 6.13
N ILE A 399 -40.46 -0.78 7.39
CA ILE A 399 -41.68 -1.51 7.77
C ILE A 399 -42.93 -0.68 7.43
N ALA A 400 -42.91 0.63 7.71
CA ALA A 400 -44.01 1.52 7.35
C ALA A 400 -44.16 1.70 5.84
N GLU A 401 -43.06 1.72 5.07
CA GLU A 401 -43.09 1.70 3.61
C GLU A 401 -43.70 0.39 3.08
N GLN A 402 -43.42 -0.76 3.73
CA GLN A 402 -44.02 -2.05 3.40
C GLN A 402 -45.55 -2.02 3.53
N ALA A 403 -46.10 -1.36 4.55
CA ALA A 403 -47.55 -1.24 4.74
C ALA A 403 -48.27 -0.60 3.52
N GLY A 404 -47.61 0.32 2.82
CA GLY A 404 -48.16 0.97 1.64
C GLY A 404 -48.06 0.16 0.35
N VAL A 405 -47.08 -0.75 0.25
CA VAL A 405 -46.78 -1.51 -0.97
C VAL A 405 -47.31 -2.95 -0.90
N ALA A 406 -47.16 -3.61 0.25
CA ALA A 406 -47.57 -4.98 0.51
C ALA A 406 -48.21 -5.10 1.91
N PRO A 407 -49.50 -4.72 2.07
CA PRO A 407 -50.19 -4.70 3.36
C PRO A 407 -50.20 -6.05 4.09
N ASP A 408 -50.42 -7.14 3.35
CA ASP A 408 -50.46 -8.50 3.94
C ASP A 408 -49.10 -8.89 4.55
N ALA A 409 -48.00 -8.56 3.86
CA ALA A 409 -46.64 -8.82 4.34
C ALA A 409 -46.28 -7.93 5.54
N PHE A 410 -46.79 -6.70 5.60
CA PHE A 410 -46.64 -5.84 6.77
C PHE A 410 -47.31 -6.44 8.01
N VAL A 411 -48.54 -6.96 7.88
CA VAL A 411 -49.24 -7.63 8.98
C VAL A 411 -48.46 -8.86 9.44
N GLU A 412 -47.94 -9.66 8.50
CA GLU A 412 -47.09 -10.81 8.80
C GLU A 412 -45.81 -10.41 9.56
N THR A 413 -45.09 -9.39 9.10
CA THR A 413 -43.89 -8.83 9.77
C THR A 413 -44.22 -8.40 11.20
N CYS A 414 -45.26 -7.61 11.41
CA CYS A 414 -45.67 -7.13 12.73
C CYS A 414 -46.09 -8.29 13.65
N SER A 415 -46.83 -9.27 13.13
CA SER A 415 -47.24 -10.45 13.89
C SER A 415 -46.04 -11.29 14.32
N THR A 416 -45.03 -11.43 13.47
CA THR A 416 -43.80 -12.18 13.76
C THR A 416 -42.96 -11.47 14.83
N ILE A 417 -42.80 -10.14 14.73
CA ILE A 417 -42.13 -9.36 15.79
C ILE A 417 -42.87 -9.51 17.12
N SER A 418 -44.21 -9.48 17.12
CA SER A 418 -45.00 -9.67 18.33
C SER A 418 -44.83 -11.04 18.97
N ALA A 419 -44.59 -12.07 18.16
CA ALA A 419 -44.37 -13.44 18.62
C ALA A 419 -42.95 -13.65 19.16
N GLU A 420 -41.94 -12.99 18.58
CA GLU A 420 -40.54 -13.11 18.99
C GLU A 420 -40.18 -12.23 20.20
N ASP A 421 -40.59 -10.96 20.22
CA ASP A 421 -40.28 -10.03 21.31
C ASP A 421 -41.39 -8.98 21.52
N VAL A 422 -42.14 -9.15 22.61
CA VAL A 422 -43.24 -8.26 23.01
C VAL A 422 -42.77 -6.83 23.28
N ILE A 423 -41.55 -6.64 23.81
CA ILE A 423 -41.01 -5.31 24.11
C ILE A 423 -40.66 -4.61 22.79
N ALA A 424 -39.95 -5.31 21.89
CA ALA A 424 -39.63 -4.77 20.58
C ALA A 424 -40.88 -4.45 19.76
N TYR A 425 -41.94 -5.24 19.88
CA TYR A 425 -43.23 -4.95 19.26
C TYR A 425 -43.90 -3.69 19.83
N GLN A 426 -43.90 -3.50 21.15
CA GLN A 426 -44.44 -2.28 21.77
C GLN A 426 -43.67 -1.03 21.33
N GLU A 427 -42.36 -1.14 21.16
CA GLU A 427 -41.55 -0.05 20.60
C GLU A 427 -41.90 0.25 19.15
N LEU A 428 -42.16 -0.77 18.33
CA LEU A 428 -42.59 -0.60 16.95
C LEU A 428 -43.94 0.11 16.87
N LEU A 429 -44.92 -0.31 17.69
CA LEU A 429 -46.23 0.33 17.76
C LEU A 429 -46.13 1.82 18.13
N ARG A 430 -45.37 2.16 19.18
CA ARG A 430 -45.13 3.57 19.54
C ARG A 430 -44.47 4.34 18.41
N TRP A 431 -43.55 3.71 17.69
CA TRP A 431 -42.88 4.34 16.56
C TRP A 431 -43.86 4.61 15.41
N LEU A 432 -44.71 3.62 15.05
CA LEU A 432 -45.74 3.75 14.02
C LEU A 432 -46.78 4.80 14.39
N GLU A 433 -47.26 4.82 15.63
CA GLU A 433 -48.17 5.86 16.15
C GLU A 433 -47.65 7.28 15.92
N MET A 434 -46.34 7.49 16.09
CA MET A 434 -45.73 8.81 15.91
C MET A 434 -45.48 9.18 14.44
N ARG A 435 -45.23 8.20 13.56
CA ARG A 435 -44.63 8.42 12.23
C ARG A 435 -45.55 8.05 11.06
N ASN A 436 -46.41 7.05 11.23
CA ASN A 436 -47.34 6.57 10.22
C ASN A 436 -48.60 5.97 10.90
N PRO A 437 -49.49 6.82 11.47
CA PRO A 437 -50.65 6.35 12.20
C PRO A 437 -51.63 5.56 11.32
N ASP A 438 -51.70 5.86 10.01
CA ASP A 438 -52.60 5.20 9.06
C ASP A 438 -52.28 3.70 8.92
N SER A 439 -51.01 3.31 9.06
CA SER A 439 -50.60 1.89 9.01
C SER A 439 -51.11 1.06 10.19
N LEU A 440 -51.50 1.69 11.31
CA LEU A 440 -52.06 0.99 12.47
C LEU A 440 -53.46 0.44 12.21
N GLU A 441 -54.18 0.96 11.21
CA GLU A 441 -55.52 0.44 10.85
C GLU A 441 -55.46 -0.98 10.26
N LEU A 442 -54.27 -1.44 9.89
CA LEU A 442 -54.01 -2.77 9.32
C LEU A 442 -53.67 -3.84 10.37
N LEU A 443 -53.37 -3.45 11.61
CA LEU A 443 -52.98 -4.34 12.73
C LEU A 443 -54.14 -4.54 13.72
#